data_AF-A0A7W3T8V1-F1
#
_entry.id   AF-A0A7W3T8V1-F1
#
_cell.length_a   1.000
_cell.length_b   1.000
_cell.length_c   1.000
_cell.angle_alpha   90.00
_cell.angle_beta   90.00
_cell.angle_gamma   90.00
#
_symmetry.space_group_name_H-M   'P 1'
#
loop_
_entity.id
_entity.type
_entity.pdbx_description
1 polymer ?
#
loop_
_entity_poly.entity_id
_entity_poly.type
_entity_poly.pdbx_seq_one_letter_code
_entity_poly.pdbx_strand_id
1 'polypeptide(L)'
;MERLIGVLGRSRFEAALAGSRDPVMIRSFGIMLGAEGDLAAGEHWLRRAMALGDERAATALGMLLQMAGRDDPAVPDLLRPAADAGDPQALLALAVHHLLRGEREEGARRMVAAAGAGHPQAVALLARSAGADRAPGAGEAPGPEDSPGSPRS
;
A
#
# COMPACT_ATOMS: atom_id res chain seq x y z
N MET A 1 13.88 17.23 29.71
CA MET A 1 14.31 18.36 28.86
C MET A 1 14.44 17.98 27.38
N GLU A 2 14.48 16.69 27.01
CA GLU A 2 14.73 16.22 25.63
C GLU A 2 13.56 16.39 24.64
N ARG A 3 12.31 16.52 25.11
CA ARG A 3 11.16 16.76 24.21
C ARG A 3 11.04 18.19 23.68
N LEU A 4 11.67 19.17 24.32
CA LEU A 4 11.57 20.59 23.92
C LEU A 4 12.46 20.92 22.71
N ILE A 5 13.62 20.26 22.58
CA ILE A 5 14.58 20.52 21.49
C ILE A 5 14.03 19.98 20.15
N GLY A 6 13.34 18.84 20.15
CA GLY A 6 12.68 18.30 18.96
C GLY A 6 11.50 19.17 18.48
N VAL A 7 10.68 19.67 19.40
CA VAL A 7 9.49 20.49 19.07
C VAL A 7 9.89 21.88 18.53
N LEU A 8 10.94 22.50 19.08
CA LEU A 8 11.47 23.77 18.56
C LEU A 8 12.13 23.63 17.19
N GLY A 9 12.80 22.49 16.93
CA GLY A 9 13.31 22.15 15.61
C GLY A 9 12.20 21.99 14.58
N ARG A 10 11.15 21.25 14.93
CA ARG A 10 9.97 21.01 14.08
C ARG A 10 9.23 22.30 13.74
N SER A 11 8.87 23.11 14.73
CA SER A 11 8.12 24.37 14.50
C SER A 11 8.89 25.37 13.62
N ARG A 12 10.21 25.48 13.79
CA ARG A 12 11.04 26.35 12.95
C ARG A 12 11.19 25.79 11.53
N PHE A 13 11.24 24.47 11.37
CA PHE A 13 11.29 23.81 10.07
C PHE A 13 9.96 23.93 9.32
N GLU A 14 8.83 23.78 10.01
CA GLU A 14 7.48 24.05 9.48
C GLU A 14 7.35 25.48 8.96
N ALA A 15 7.81 26.47 9.73
CA ALA A 15 7.80 27.88 9.31
C ALA A 15 8.69 28.13 8.08
N ALA A 16 9.86 27.48 8.00
CA ALA A 16 10.73 27.56 6.84
C ALA A 16 10.07 26.95 5.58
N LEU A 17 9.41 25.80 5.74
CA LEU A 17 8.69 25.14 4.65
C LEU A 17 7.43 25.88 4.22
N ALA A 18 6.77 26.62 5.12
CA ALA A 18 5.60 27.42 4.79
C ALA A 18 5.90 28.51 3.74
N GLY A 19 7.15 28.99 3.69
CA GLY A 19 7.65 29.90 2.64
C GLY A 19 8.31 29.19 1.45
N SER A 20 8.57 27.89 1.55
CA SER A 20 9.24 27.12 0.49
C SER A 20 8.30 26.82 -0.68
N ARG A 21 8.87 26.77 -1.87
CA ARG A 21 8.22 26.28 -3.10
C ARG A 21 8.88 25.02 -3.64
N ASP A 22 9.78 24.40 -2.88
CA ASP A 22 10.40 23.13 -3.24
C ASP A 22 9.45 21.97 -2.87
N PRO A 23 8.78 21.36 -3.86
CA PRO A 23 7.75 20.37 -3.57
C PRO A 23 8.35 19.05 -3.10
N VAL A 24 9.62 18.75 -3.45
CA VAL A 24 10.32 17.53 -3.00
C VAL A 24 10.64 17.62 -1.52
N MET A 25 11.08 18.79 -1.05
CA MET A 25 11.33 19.03 0.38
C MET A 25 10.02 18.96 1.17
N ILE A 26 8.97 19.60 0.65
CA ILE A 26 7.63 19.57 1.27
C ILE A 26 7.07 18.13 1.33
N ARG A 27 7.22 17.34 0.27
CA ARG A 27 6.82 15.92 0.24
C ARG A 27 7.56 15.13 1.31
N SER A 28 8.89 15.27 1.35
CA SER A 28 9.73 14.56 2.32
C SER A 28 9.31 14.86 3.76
N PHE A 29 8.95 16.12 4.02
CA PHE A 29 8.44 16.52 5.32
C PHE A 29 7.07 15.92 5.64
N GLY A 30 6.14 15.90 4.67
CA GLY A 30 4.85 15.23 4.84
C GLY A 30 4.98 13.73 5.14
N ILE A 31 5.92 13.04 4.47
CA ILE A 31 6.23 11.62 4.76
C ILE A 31 6.76 11.44 6.18
N MET A 32 7.70 12.30 6.61
CA MET A 32 8.28 12.26 7.95
C MET A 32 7.19 12.40 9.03
N LEU A 33 6.31 13.38 8.88
CA LEU A 33 5.20 13.60 9.81
C LEU A 33 4.26 12.39 9.89
N GLY A 34 3.97 11.78 8.74
CA GLY A 34 3.21 10.54 8.68
C GLY A 34 3.88 9.38 9.43
N ALA A 35 5.19 9.23 9.29
CA ALA A 35 5.98 8.22 10.00
C ALA A 35 6.04 8.48 11.52
N GLU A 36 5.97 9.74 11.95
CA GLU A 36 5.83 10.13 13.37
C GLU A 36 4.42 9.91 13.94
N GLY A 37 3.46 9.49 13.10
CA GLY A 37 2.07 9.26 13.48
C GLY A 37 1.17 10.51 13.37
N ASP A 38 1.71 11.65 12.93
CA ASP A 38 0.93 12.85 12.66
C ASP A 38 0.38 12.82 11.23
N LEU A 39 -0.60 11.93 11.05
CA LEU A 39 -1.23 11.67 9.76
C LEU A 39 -1.90 12.92 9.17
N ALA A 40 -2.47 13.79 10.02
CA ALA A 40 -3.16 15.00 9.60
C ALA A 40 -2.17 16.05 9.07
N ALA A 41 -1.05 16.27 9.77
CA ALA A 41 -0.01 17.17 9.29
C ALA A 41 0.66 16.59 8.03
N GLY A 42 0.95 15.29 8.01
CA GLY A 42 1.51 14.61 6.83
C GLY A 42 0.63 14.79 5.59
N GLU A 43 -0.68 14.58 5.73
CA GLU A 43 -1.66 14.80 4.65
C GLU A 43 -1.66 16.25 4.17
N HIS A 44 -1.65 17.23 5.08
CA HIS A 44 -1.62 18.65 4.73
C HIS A 44 -0.42 19.00 3.85
N TRP A 45 0.78 18.58 4.25
CA TRP A 45 2.00 18.89 3.51
C TRP A 45 2.10 18.13 2.18
N LEU A 46 1.63 16.88 2.13
CA LEU A 46 1.58 16.12 0.87
C LEU A 46 0.65 16.77 -0.14
N ARG A 47 -0.56 17.19 0.26
CA ARG A 47 -1.48 17.94 -0.62
C ARG A 47 -0.86 19.25 -1.11
N ARG A 48 -0.06 19.92 -0.26
CA ARG A 48 0.68 21.12 -0.67
C ARG A 48 1.77 20.82 -1.71
N ALA A 49 2.53 19.74 -1.56
CA ALA A 49 3.51 19.32 -2.57
C ALA A 49 2.83 18.99 -3.92
N MET A 50 1.66 18.36 -3.88
CA MET A 50 0.85 18.11 -5.08
C MET A 50 0.40 19.41 -5.76
N ALA A 51 -0.05 20.40 -4.99
CA ALA A 51 -0.42 21.72 -5.52
C ALA A 51 0.75 22.48 -6.17
N LEU A 52 1.98 22.10 -5.84
CA LEU A 52 3.22 22.62 -6.45
C LEU A 52 3.72 21.76 -7.61
N GLY A 53 2.99 20.70 -8.01
CA GLY A 53 3.29 19.85 -9.15
C GLY A 53 4.10 18.59 -8.87
N ASP A 54 4.30 18.19 -7.61
CA ASP A 54 4.96 16.91 -7.30
C ASP A 54 3.98 15.74 -7.39
N GLU A 55 4.03 15.04 -8.51
CA GLU A 55 3.20 13.86 -8.80
C GLU A 55 3.46 12.71 -7.81
N ARG A 56 4.68 12.58 -7.28
CA ARG A 56 5.01 11.53 -6.30
C ARG A 56 4.39 11.79 -4.94
N ALA A 57 3.98 13.03 -4.66
CA ALA A 57 3.27 13.36 -3.43
C ALA A 57 1.86 12.73 -3.38
N ALA A 58 1.22 12.49 -4.54
CA ALA A 58 -0.05 11.77 -4.60
C ALA A 58 0.11 10.31 -4.14
N THR A 59 1.15 9.62 -4.63
CA THR A 59 1.49 8.26 -4.19
C THR A 59 1.78 8.19 -2.70
N ALA A 60 2.58 9.14 -2.18
CA ALA A 60 2.87 9.22 -0.75
C ALA A 60 1.61 9.47 0.10
N LEU A 61 0.68 10.30 -0.38
CA LEU A 61 -0.59 10.54 0.29
C LEU A 61 -1.47 9.28 0.31
N GLY A 62 -1.54 8.56 -0.82
CA GLY A 62 -2.26 7.29 -0.90
C GLY A 62 -1.72 6.24 0.08
N MET A 63 -0.39 6.17 0.28
CA MET A 63 0.21 5.28 1.29
C MET A 63 -0.15 5.71 2.71
N LEU A 64 -0.05 7.01 2.99
CA LEU A 64 -0.35 7.56 4.32
C LEU A 64 -1.80 7.26 4.75
N LEU A 65 -2.74 7.41 3.83
CA LEU A 65 -4.16 7.15 4.09
C LEU A 65 -4.46 5.66 4.26
N GLN A 66 -3.79 4.78 3.50
CA GLN A 66 -3.87 3.34 3.71
C GLN A 66 -3.34 2.92 5.09
N MET A 67 -2.18 3.44 5.50
CA MET A 67 -1.64 3.19 6.85
C MET A 67 -2.58 3.67 7.95
N ALA A 68 -3.30 4.76 7.69
CA ALA A 68 -4.31 5.30 8.60
C ALA A 68 -5.62 4.49 8.63
N GLY A 69 -5.79 3.52 7.72
CA GLY A 69 -7.08 2.85 7.50
C GLY A 69 -8.19 3.81 7.09
N ARG A 70 -7.83 4.98 6.55
CA ARG A 70 -8.78 6.02 6.13
C ARG A 70 -9.08 5.82 4.66
N ASP A 71 -10.35 5.57 4.38
CA ASP A 71 -10.89 5.60 3.04
C ASP A 71 -11.19 7.06 2.65
N ASP A 72 -10.38 7.63 1.76
CA ASP A 72 -10.61 8.96 1.20
C ASP A 72 -11.05 8.82 -0.27
N PRO A 73 -12.25 9.29 -0.63
CA PRO A 73 -12.78 9.17 -1.99
C PRO A 73 -11.97 9.95 -3.04
N ALA A 74 -11.10 10.88 -2.64
CA ALA A 74 -10.20 11.58 -3.56
C ALA A 74 -8.97 10.74 -3.96
N VAL A 75 -8.60 9.73 -3.17
CA VAL A 75 -7.39 8.94 -3.41
C VAL A 75 -7.35 8.30 -4.81
N PRO A 76 -8.45 7.70 -5.31
CA PRO A 76 -8.44 7.12 -6.65
C PRO A 76 -8.10 8.11 -7.75
N ASP A 77 -8.70 9.30 -7.71
CA ASP A 77 -8.48 10.34 -8.70
C ASP A 77 -7.06 10.88 -8.66
N LEU A 78 -6.48 10.96 -7.46
CA LEU A 78 -5.11 11.42 -7.26
C LEU A 78 -4.06 10.40 -7.74
N LEU A 79 -4.32 9.11 -7.54
CA LEU A 79 -3.38 8.03 -7.90
C LEU A 79 -3.51 7.56 -9.34
N ARG A 80 -4.68 7.75 -9.96
CA ARG A 80 -4.97 7.27 -11.32
C ARG A 80 -3.93 7.70 -12.36
N PRO A 81 -3.49 8.98 -12.43
CA PRO A 81 -2.45 9.38 -13.40
C PRO A 81 -1.14 8.60 -13.24
N ALA A 82 -0.67 8.40 -12.00
CA ALA A 82 0.54 7.65 -11.73
C ALA A 82 0.37 6.15 -12.03
N ALA A 83 -0.79 5.58 -11.69
CA ALA A 83 -1.11 4.19 -12.00
C ALA A 83 -1.23 3.94 -13.51
N ASP A 84 -1.83 4.86 -14.26
CA ASP A 84 -1.96 4.80 -15.71
C ASP A 84 -0.57 4.93 -16.39
N ALA A 85 0.37 5.63 -15.77
CA ALA A 85 1.78 5.67 -16.16
C ALA A 85 2.56 4.39 -15.75
N GLY A 86 1.91 3.43 -15.09
CA GLY A 86 2.52 2.16 -14.67
C GLY A 86 3.30 2.24 -13.37
N ASP A 87 3.12 3.29 -12.56
CA ASP A 87 3.80 3.40 -11.26
C ASP A 87 3.37 2.23 -10.35
N PRO A 88 4.30 1.35 -9.96
CA PRO A 88 3.97 0.15 -9.20
C PRO A 88 3.41 0.45 -7.81
N GLN A 89 3.80 1.58 -7.20
CA GLN A 89 3.30 2.00 -5.90
C GLN A 89 1.85 2.53 -6.01
N ALA A 90 1.56 3.35 -7.01
CA ALA A 90 0.22 3.85 -7.27
C ALA A 90 -0.76 2.71 -7.62
N LEU A 91 -0.31 1.73 -8.42
CA LEU A 91 -1.09 0.53 -8.73
C LEU A 91 -1.42 -0.28 -7.46
N LEU A 92 -0.44 -0.51 -6.58
CA LEU A 92 -0.68 -1.19 -5.31
C LEU A 92 -1.65 -0.39 -4.42
N ALA A 93 -1.45 0.92 -4.32
CA ALA A 93 -2.27 1.78 -3.48
C ALA A 93 -3.74 1.81 -3.93
N LEU A 94 -3.99 1.90 -5.23
CA LEU A 94 -5.33 1.76 -5.79
C LEU A 94 -5.89 0.35 -5.57
N ALA A 95 -5.07 -0.70 -5.73
CA ALA A 95 -5.51 -2.07 -5.48
C ALA A 95 -6.05 -2.25 -4.06
N VAL A 96 -5.30 -1.77 -3.06
CA VAL A 96 -5.73 -1.81 -1.65
C VAL A 96 -6.98 -0.96 -1.43
N HIS A 97 -7.07 0.24 -2.01
CA HIS A 97 -8.26 1.08 -1.91
C HIS A 97 -9.53 0.35 -2.39
N HIS A 98 -9.50 -0.26 -3.58
CA HIS A 98 -10.62 -1.03 -4.10
C HIS A 98 -10.95 -2.26 -3.22
N LEU A 99 -9.94 -2.97 -2.72
CA LEU A 99 -10.13 -4.12 -1.83
C LEU A 99 -10.81 -3.72 -0.51
N LEU A 100 -10.43 -2.58 0.10
CA LEU A 100 -11.06 -2.07 1.32
C LEU A 100 -12.54 -1.74 1.12
N ARG A 101 -12.93 -1.34 -0.09
CA ARG A 101 -14.32 -1.05 -0.47
C ARG A 101 -15.11 -2.29 -0.92
N GLY A 102 -14.48 -3.46 -0.92
CA GLY A 102 -15.09 -4.71 -1.37
C GLY A 102 -15.16 -4.87 -2.90
N GLU A 103 -14.53 -3.97 -3.65
CA GLU A 103 -14.46 -3.98 -5.11
C GLU A 103 -13.37 -4.97 -5.59
N ARG A 104 -13.58 -6.25 -5.27
CA ARG A 104 -12.55 -7.30 -5.34
C ARG A 104 -11.94 -7.49 -6.72
N GLU A 105 -12.76 -7.48 -7.78
CA GLU A 105 -12.28 -7.66 -9.15
C GLU A 105 -11.31 -6.54 -9.53
N GLU A 106 -11.68 -5.31 -9.21
CA GLU A 106 -10.92 -4.13 -9.57
C GLU A 106 -9.63 -4.00 -8.75
N GLY A 107 -9.72 -4.32 -7.45
CA GLY A 107 -8.56 -4.45 -6.59
C GLY A 107 -7.59 -5.54 -7.07
N ALA A 108 -8.10 -6.71 -7.46
CA ALA A 108 -7.28 -7.81 -7.96
C ALA A 108 -6.60 -7.46 -9.30
N ARG A 109 -7.32 -6.82 -10.24
CA ARG A 109 -6.76 -6.36 -11.51
C ARG A 109 -5.56 -5.44 -11.30
N ARG A 110 -5.71 -4.45 -10.41
CA ARG A 110 -4.62 -3.52 -10.08
C ARG A 110 -3.49 -4.18 -9.30
N MET A 111 -3.77 -5.14 -8.44
CA MET A 111 -2.75 -5.92 -7.73
C MET A 111 -1.88 -6.72 -8.71
N VAL A 112 -2.50 -7.36 -9.71
CA VAL A 112 -1.78 -8.06 -10.79
C VAL A 112 -0.92 -7.10 -11.59
N ALA A 113 -1.43 -5.92 -11.94
CA ALA A 113 -0.66 -4.89 -12.62
C ALA A 113 0.54 -4.41 -11.78
N ALA A 114 0.36 -4.17 -10.48
CA ALA A 114 1.44 -3.78 -9.57
C ALA A 114 2.54 -4.87 -9.50
N ALA A 115 2.14 -6.15 -9.44
CA ALA A 115 3.08 -7.26 -9.44
C ALA A 115 3.81 -7.41 -10.78
N GLY A 116 3.10 -7.22 -11.90
CA GLY A 116 3.68 -7.20 -13.25
C GLY A 116 4.71 -6.07 -13.44
N ALA A 117 4.48 -4.93 -12.79
CA ALA A 117 5.43 -3.81 -12.72
C ALA A 117 6.58 -4.04 -11.71
N GLY A 118 6.65 -5.21 -11.06
CA GLY A 118 7.73 -5.60 -10.16
C GLY A 118 7.58 -5.13 -8.72
N HIS A 119 6.39 -4.70 -8.27
CA HIS A 119 6.20 -4.28 -6.89
C HIS A 119 6.37 -5.48 -5.93
N PRO A 120 7.37 -5.48 -5.02
CA PRO A 120 7.74 -6.66 -4.25
C PRO A 120 6.62 -7.15 -3.33
N GLN A 121 5.87 -6.22 -2.72
CA GLN A 121 4.72 -6.54 -1.88
C GLN A 121 3.58 -7.16 -2.69
N ALA A 122 3.33 -6.68 -3.92
CA ALA A 122 2.26 -7.21 -4.76
C ALA A 122 2.59 -8.62 -5.24
N VAL A 123 3.84 -8.84 -5.66
CA VAL A 123 4.37 -10.17 -6.01
C VAL A 123 4.22 -11.14 -4.83
N ALA A 124 4.64 -10.73 -3.63
CA ALA A 124 4.56 -11.58 -2.44
C ALA A 124 3.12 -11.92 -2.06
N LEU A 125 2.20 -10.95 -2.15
CA LEU A 125 0.78 -11.16 -1.85
C LEU A 125 0.12 -12.12 -2.85
N LEU A 126 0.38 -11.97 -4.15
CA LEU A 126 -0.15 -12.88 -5.18
C LEU A 126 0.46 -14.28 -5.09
N ALA A 127 1.76 -14.40 -4.77
CA ALA A 127 2.38 -15.69 -4.55
C ALA A 127 1.74 -16.43 -3.36
N ARG A 128 1.40 -15.71 -2.28
CA ARG A 128 0.70 -16.28 -1.13
C ARG A 128 -0.72 -16.73 -1.48
N SER A 129 -1.47 -15.93 -2.24
CA SER A 129 -2.85 -16.31 -2.63
C SER A 129 -2.86 -17.50 -3.60
N ALA A 130 -1.94 -17.52 -4.58
CA ALA A 130 -1.81 -18.63 -5.52
C ALA A 130 -1.31 -19.93 -4.84
N GLY A 131 -0.47 -19.81 -3.80
CA GLY A 131 -0.05 -20.93 -2.97
C GLY A 131 -1.16 -21.50 -2.09
N ALA A 132 -2.08 -20.65 -1.62
CA ALA A 132 -3.25 -21.07 -0.85
C ALA A 132 -4.27 -21.86 -1.71
N ASP A 133 -4.48 -21.44 -2.97
CA ASP A 133 -5.32 -22.17 -3.94
C ASP A 133 -4.67 -23.48 -4.44
N ARG A 134 -3.35 -23.60 -4.34
CA ARG A 134 -2.60 -24.82 -4.71
C ARG A 134 -2.42 -25.81 -3.57
N ALA A 135 -2.90 -25.53 -2.36
CA ALA A 135 -2.93 -26.55 -1.32
C ALA A 135 -3.82 -27.71 -1.80
N PRO A 136 -3.27 -28.90 -2.08
CA PRO A 136 -4.06 -30.01 -2.56
C PRO A 136 -5.07 -30.40 -1.46
N GLY A 137 -6.30 -30.67 -1.88
CA GLY A 137 -7.37 -31.10 -0.99
C GLY A 137 -6.93 -32.25 -0.08
N ALA A 138 -7.16 -32.07 1.21
CA ALA A 138 -7.33 -33.16 2.16
C ALA A 138 -8.60 -33.93 1.77
N GLY A 139 -8.49 -34.76 0.73
CA GLY A 139 -9.61 -35.39 0.06
C GLY A 139 -9.22 -36.66 -0.69
N GLU A 140 -8.42 -37.52 -0.06
CA GLU A 140 -8.46 -38.95 -0.36
C GLU A 140 -8.30 -39.69 0.97
N ALA A 141 -9.43 -40.12 1.52
CA ALA A 141 -9.46 -41.03 2.66
C ALA A 141 -8.74 -42.32 2.25
N PRO A 142 -7.96 -42.97 3.13
CA PRO A 142 -7.50 -44.32 2.86
C PRO A 142 -8.76 -45.20 2.73
N GLY A 143 -8.99 -45.74 1.53
CA GLY A 143 -10.04 -46.73 1.29
C GLY A 143 -9.84 -47.94 2.21
N PRO A 144 -10.92 -48.65 2.60
CA PRO A 144 -10.79 -49.82 3.47
C PRO A 144 -9.85 -50.84 2.82
N GLU A 145 -8.80 -51.21 3.55
CA GLU A 145 -7.85 -52.24 3.13
C GLU A 145 -8.58 -53.58 2.98
N ASP A 146 -8.93 -53.91 1.74
CA ASP A 146 -9.42 -55.22 1.37
C ASP A 146 -8.24 -56.19 1.40
N SER A 147 -8.15 -56.99 2.46
CA SER A 147 -7.09 -57.99 2.65
C SER A 147 -7.25 -59.13 1.64
N PRO A 148 -6.31 -59.38 0.71
CA PRO A 148 -6.35 -60.59 -0.08
C PRO A 148 -5.81 -61.76 0.75
N GLY A 149 -6.64 -62.81 0.86
CA GLY A 149 -6.33 -64.02 1.59
C GLY A 149 -5.02 -64.68 1.16
N SER A 150 -4.29 -65.20 2.14
CA SER A 150 -3.14 -66.07 1.93
C SER A 150 -3.56 -67.37 1.23
N PRO A 151 -2.80 -67.87 0.24
CA PRO A 151 -3.07 -69.15 -0.39
C PRO A 151 -2.58 -70.30 0.49
N ARG A 152 -3.27 -71.42 0.34
CA ARG A 152 -2.97 -72.74 0.91
C ARG A 152 -1.53 -73.18 0.63
N SER A 153 -0.90 -73.82 1.62
CA SER A 153 -0.05 -75.00 1.48
C SER A 153 -0.01 -75.74 2.81
#